data_AF-A0A5C3EJH6-F1
#
_entry.id   AF-A0A5C3EJH6-F1
#
_cell.length_a   1.000
_cell.length_b   1.000
_cell.length_c   1.000
_cell.angle_alpha   90.00
_cell.angle_beta   90.00
_cell.angle_gamma   90.00
#
_symmetry.space_group_name_H-M   'P 1'
#
loop_
_entity.id
_entity.type
_entity.pdbx_description
1 polymer ?
#
loop_
_entity_poly.entity_id
_entity_poly.type
_entity_poly.pdbx_seq_one_letter_code
_entity_poly.pdbx_strand_id
1 'polypeptide(L)'
;MKIPSVVLLVPFVCALFLCTEAAATLGEQRSQRGLRMPLKRASGSGSRGPILEGVPVPNFWQNYDQWRNKEVKPIFQGNKVHADNLRDFKRRILIMKGVRDQALRGSDLTSQEKAIMPEDFHDWSNLKANEDHPIFLNTWGVYFEQDKKKLQDMDEILKRFVPRFRG
;
A
#
# COMPACT_ATOMS: atom_id res chain seq x y z
N MET A 1 19.82 -52.29 -18.47
CA MET A 1 20.76 -52.18 -17.34
C MET A 1 20.16 -51.25 -16.31
N LYS A 2 19.96 -51.73 -15.08
CA LYS A 2 19.54 -50.97 -13.90
C LYS A 2 20.78 -50.66 -13.08
N ILE A 3 21.03 -49.40 -12.71
CA ILE A 3 21.53 -48.96 -11.38
C ILE A 3 21.02 -47.52 -11.14
N PRO A 4 20.22 -47.28 -10.09
CA PRO A 4 19.80 -45.95 -9.62
C PRO A 4 20.70 -45.48 -8.46
N SER A 5 20.98 -44.17 -8.38
CA SER A 5 21.76 -43.54 -7.29
C SER A 5 21.64 -42.01 -7.40
N VAL A 6 21.44 -41.17 -6.39
CA VAL A 6 21.18 -41.28 -4.94
C VAL A 6 20.55 -39.94 -4.54
N VAL A 7 19.56 -40.00 -3.66
CA VAL A 7 18.98 -38.86 -2.94
C VAL A 7 20.01 -38.33 -1.92
N LEU A 8 20.26 -37.02 -1.89
CA LEU A 8 20.86 -36.35 -0.72
C LEU A 8 20.02 -35.14 -0.33
N LEU A 9 19.15 -35.40 0.64
CA LEU A 9 18.56 -34.43 1.56
C LEU A 9 19.65 -33.88 2.48
N VAL A 10 19.74 -32.56 2.63
CA VAL A 10 20.33 -31.93 3.82
C VAL A 10 19.40 -30.83 4.32
N PRO A 11 18.70 -31.03 5.45
CA PRO A 11 18.06 -29.94 6.18
C PRO A 11 19.09 -29.34 7.14
N PHE A 12 19.36 -28.03 7.01
CA PHE A 12 20.15 -27.29 8.00
C PHE A 12 19.20 -26.73 9.06
N VAL A 13 19.20 -27.34 10.24
CA VAL A 13 18.45 -26.93 11.43
C VAL A 13 19.45 -26.52 12.51
N CYS A 14 18.97 -25.60 13.37
CA CYS A 14 19.49 -25.16 14.67
C CYS A 14 20.43 -23.95 14.63
N ALA A 15 20.38 -22.98 15.54
CA ALA A 15 19.41 -22.44 16.52
C ALA A 15 20.21 -21.36 17.32
N LEU A 16 19.49 -20.46 18.02
CA LEU A 16 19.98 -19.57 19.10
C LEU A 16 20.76 -18.33 18.59
N PHE A 17 20.42 -17.10 18.99
CA PHE A 17 20.46 -16.63 20.37
C PHE A 17 19.28 -15.71 20.74
N LEU A 18 18.74 -15.98 21.92
CA LEU A 18 17.94 -15.07 22.73
C LEU A 18 18.84 -13.92 23.22
N CYS A 19 18.38 -12.68 23.09
CA CYS A 19 18.86 -11.56 23.91
C CYS A 19 17.65 -10.81 24.47
N THR A 20 17.27 -11.18 25.68
CA THR A 20 16.44 -10.42 26.61
C THR A 20 17.32 -9.55 27.50
N GLU A 21 16.90 -8.30 27.73
CA GLU A 21 17.02 -7.45 28.95
C GLU A 21 17.07 -5.97 28.51
N ALA A 22 16.00 -5.20 28.72
CA ALA A 22 15.65 -4.51 29.97
C ALA A 22 16.64 -3.38 30.31
N ALA A 23 16.27 -2.15 29.98
CA ALA A 23 16.74 -0.96 30.67
C ALA A 23 15.52 -0.09 30.98
N ALA A 24 15.24 0.04 32.27
CA ALA A 24 14.17 0.84 32.84
C ALA A 24 14.75 2.16 33.39
N THR A 25 13.90 3.21 33.37
CA THR A 25 13.97 4.45 34.19
C THR A 25 15.08 5.45 33.81
N LEU A 26 14.99 6.78 33.95
CA LEU A 26 14.07 7.71 34.62
C LEU A 26 14.41 9.14 34.11
N GLY A 27 13.46 10.10 34.20
CA GLY A 27 13.70 11.54 34.13
C GLY A 27 13.25 12.16 32.79
N GLU A 28 12.48 13.24 32.71
CA GLU A 28 12.25 14.32 33.66
C GLU A 28 10.87 14.94 33.47
N GLN A 29 10.28 15.20 34.62
CA GLN A 29 9.13 16.02 34.90
C GLN A 29 9.35 17.46 34.43
N ARG A 30 8.56 17.95 33.46
CA ARG A 30 8.36 19.40 33.29
C ARG A 30 6.88 19.75 33.34
N SER A 31 6.48 20.12 34.54
CA SER A 31 5.27 20.89 34.85
C SER A 31 5.32 22.23 34.13
N GLN A 32 4.34 22.52 33.28
CA GLN A 32 3.80 23.87 33.15
C GLN A 32 2.28 23.81 33.15
N ARG A 33 1.73 24.10 34.32
CA ARG A 33 0.38 24.65 34.52
C ARG A 33 0.25 25.95 33.71
N GLY A 34 -0.79 26.02 32.90
CA GLY A 34 -1.22 27.25 32.24
C GLY A 34 -2.71 27.22 31.91
N LEU A 35 -3.51 27.66 32.89
CA LEU A 35 -4.85 28.25 32.77
C LEU A 35 -6.03 27.42 32.21
N ARG A 36 -6.85 27.02 33.20
CA ARG A 36 -8.31 26.83 33.17
C ARG A 36 -9.05 27.62 32.09
N MET A 37 -9.91 26.92 31.36
CA MET A 37 -11.33 27.27 31.29
C MET A 37 -12.19 26.00 31.31
N PRO A 38 -13.12 25.83 32.28
CA PRO A 38 -14.11 24.78 32.21
C PRO A 38 -15.16 25.20 31.18
N LEU A 39 -15.15 24.56 30.01
CA LEU A 39 -16.24 24.74 29.05
C LEU A 39 -17.51 24.19 29.71
N LYS A 40 -18.44 25.10 30.00
CA LYS A 40 -19.78 24.82 30.51
C LYS A 40 -20.41 23.70 29.69
N ARG A 41 -20.69 22.61 30.37
CA ARG A 41 -21.58 21.53 29.93
C ARG A 41 -22.96 22.15 29.70
N ALA A 42 -23.29 22.47 28.46
CA ALA A 42 -24.66 22.73 28.06
C ALA A 42 -25.41 21.39 28.11
N SER A 43 -25.96 21.09 29.28
CA SER A 43 -27.09 20.17 29.43
C SER A 43 -28.30 20.89 28.83
N GLY A 44 -28.76 20.45 27.67
CA GLY A 44 -29.88 21.09 27.01
C GLY A 44 -30.25 20.49 25.67
N SER A 45 -31.29 19.67 25.70
CA SER A 45 -32.29 19.54 24.63
C SER A 45 -31.88 18.87 23.32
N GLY A 46 -32.31 17.61 23.19
CA GLY A 46 -33.26 17.29 22.11
C GLY A 46 -32.84 17.64 20.69
N SER A 47 -31.85 16.93 20.16
CA SER A 47 -31.87 16.55 18.75
C SER A 47 -31.15 15.22 18.62
N ARG A 48 -31.91 14.12 18.73
CA ARG A 48 -31.53 12.87 18.05
C ARG A 48 -31.70 13.13 16.55
N GLY A 49 -30.83 13.97 15.99
CA GLY A 49 -30.53 13.87 14.57
C GLY A 49 -30.07 12.44 14.32
N PRO A 50 -30.44 11.81 13.20
CA PRO A 50 -29.95 10.48 12.87
C PRO A 50 -28.43 10.51 12.98
N ILE A 51 -27.88 9.70 13.88
CA ILE A 51 -26.44 9.44 13.90
C ILE A 51 -26.19 8.84 12.51
N LEU A 52 -25.51 9.60 11.65
CA LEU A 52 -25.03 9.08 10.38
C LEU A 52 -24.08 7.93 10.75
N GLU A 53 -24.60 6.70 10.75
CA GLU A 53 -23.83 5.47 10.81
C GLU A 53 -23.03 5.38 9.49
N GLY A 54 -22.00 6.20 9.40
CA GLY A 54 -21.01 6.12 8.34
C GLY A 54 -20.19 4.87 8.56
N VAL A 55 -20.10 4.02 7.53
CA VAL A 55 -19.12 2.94 7.50
C VAL A 55 -17.73 3.58 7.67
N PRO A 56 -16.90 3.14 8.64
CA PRO A 56 -15.57 3.70 8.82
C PRO A 56 -14.78 3.56 7.52
N VAL A 57 -14.20 4.67 7.08
CA VAL A 57 -13.42 4.73 5.85
C VAL A 57 -12.00 4.24 6.14
N PRO A 58 -11.46 3.26 5.39
CA PRO A 58 -10.10 2.78 5.63
C PRO A 58 -9.04 3.89 5.53
N ASN A 59 -7.98 3.79 6.31
CA ASN A 59 -6.92 4.81 6.33
C ASN A 59 -6.25 5.03 4.96
N PHE A 60 -6.16 3.96 4.16
CA PHE A 60 -5.59 4.03 2.81
C PHE A 60 -6.51 4.73 1.79
N TRP A 61 -7.78 4.98 2.13
CA TRP A 61 -8.80 5.48 1.22
C TRP A 61 -8.42 6.81 0.59
N GLN A 62 -7.92 7.77 1.38
CA GLN A 62 -7.59 9.11 0.88
C GLN A 62 -6.55 9.06 -0.25
N ASN A 63 -5.58 8.15 -0.15
CA ASN A 63 -4.54 7.97 -1.17
C ASN A 63 -5.09 7.19 -2.39
N TYR A 64 -5.91 6.17 -2.15
CA TYR A 64 -6.54 5.38 -3.21
C TYR A 64 -7.53 6.20 -4.04
N ASP A 65 -8.37 7.03 -3.40
CA ASP A 65 -9.42 7.83 -4.03
C ASP A 65 -8.88 8.83 -5.04
N GLN A 66 -7.64 9.30 -4.87
CA GLN A 66 -6.97 10.16 -5.84
C GLN A 66 -6.63 9.45 -7.16
N TRP A 67 -6.57 8.12 -7.17
CA TRP A 67 -6.11 7.31 -8.32
C TRP A 67 -7.14 6.31 -8.83
N ARG A 68 -8.21 6.03 -8.06
CA ARG A 68 -9.35 5.24 -8.53
C ARG A 68 -9.88 5.82 -9.84
N ASN A 69 -10.31 4.97 -10.75
CA ASN A 69 -10.85 5.35 -12.07
C ASN A 69 -9.91 6.18 -12.99
N LYS A 70 -8.66 6.46 -12.60
CA LYS A 70 -7.70 7.10 -13.50
C LYS A 70 -7.12 6.06 -14.45
N GLU A 71 -7.19 6.34 -15.74
CA GLU A 71 -6.54 5.54 -16.76
C GLU A 71 -5.01 5.55 -16.60
N VAL A 72 -4.36 4.42 -16.87
CA VAL A 72 -2.90 4.32 -16.94
C VAL A 72 -2.47 4.68 -18.36
N LYS A 73 -1.88 5.86 -18.53
CA LYS A 73 -1.38 6.31 -19.83
C LYS A 73 -0.18 5.48 -20.29
N PRO A 74 -0.03 5.20 -21.60
CA PRO A 74 1.13 4.49 -22.12
C PRO A 74 2.41 5.30 -21.89
N ILE A 75 3.43 4.65 -21.32
CA ILE A 75 4.74 5.29 -21.10
C ILE A 75 5.70 5.10 -22.29
N PHE A 76 5.42 4.14 -23.18
CA PHE A 76 6.22 3.87 -24.37
C PHE A 76 5.49 4.30 -25.64
N GLN A 77 6.22 4.95 -26.56
CA GLN A 77 5.76 5.31 -27.89
C GLN A 77 6.84 4.90 -28.90
N GLY A 78 6.71 3.68 -29.42
CA GLY A 78 7.81 3.05 -30.16
C GLY A 78 9.03 2.85 -29.26
N ASN A 79 10.21 3.26 -29.72
CA ASN A 79 11.47 3.14 -28.99
C ASN A 79 11.78 4.36 -28.10
N LYS A 80 10.74 5.06 -27.63
CA LYS A 80 10.89 6.26 -26.80
C LYS A 80 10.02 6.17 -25.56
N VAL A 81 10.53 6.75 -24.47
CA VAL A 81 9.81 6.88 -23.21
C VAL A 81 9.17 8.27 -23.13
N HIS A 82 7.86 8.33 -22.90
CA HIS A 82 7.15 9.58 -22.70
C HIS A 82 7.36 10.07 -21.26
N ALA A 83 8.27 11.04 -21.09
CA ALA A 83 8.75 11.51 -19.78
C ALA A 83 7.64 11.85 -18.77
N ASP A 84 6.60 12.59 -19.21
CA ASP A 84 5.51 12.99 -18.33
C ASP A 84 4.64 11.80 -17.88
N ASN A 85 4.40 10.83 -18.77
CA ASN A 85 3.60 9.65 -18.45
C ASN A 85 4.41 8.73 -17.53
N LEU A 86 5.72 8.60 -17.75
CA LEU A 86 6.60 7.88 -16.83
C LEU A 86 6.59 8.52 -15.43
N ARG A 87 6.70 9.86 -15.34
CA ARG A 87 6.67 10.56 -14.05
C ARG A 87 5.35 10.34 -13.31
N ASP A 88 4.23 10.45 -14.01
CA ASP A 88 2.90 10.19 -13.43
C ASP A 88 2.75 8.74 -12.98
N PHE A 89 3.20 7.79 -13.81
CA PHE A 89 3.18 6.37 -13.50
C PHE A 89 4.02 6.03 -12.27
N LYS A 90 5.27 6.52 -12.18
CA LYS A 90 6.13 6.33 -11.00
C LYS A 90 5.47 6.86 -9.73
N ARG A 91 4.85 8.05 -9.79
CA ARG A 91 4.12 8.63 -8.66
C ARG A 91 2.95 7.73 -8.25
N ARG A 92 2.15 7.27 -9.22
CA ARG A 92 1.03 6.37 -8.97
C ARG A 92 1.49 5.08 -8.30
N ILE A 93 2.54 4.43 -8.83
CA ILE A 93 3.09 3.19 -8.27
C ILE A 93 3.53 3.39 -6.82
N LEU A 94 4.26 4.48 -6.53
CA LEU A 94 4.71 4.79 -5.17
C LEU A 94 3.54 4.92 -4.19
N ILE A 95 2.50 5.66 -4.58
CA ILE A 95 1.31 5.86 -3.75
C ILE A 95 0.55 4.56 -3.57
N MET A 96 0.34 3.80 -4.66
CA MET A 96 -0.41 2.55 -4.63
C MET A 96 0.32 1.44 -3.88
N LYS A 97 1.65 1.44 -3.85
CA LYS A 97 2.44 0.60 -2.94
C LYS A 97 2.15 0.92 -1.48
N GLY A 98 2.10 2.20 -1.11
CA GLY A 98 1.70 2.61 0.23
C GLY A 98 0.27 2.21 0.59
N VAL A 99 -0.67 2.34 -0.36
CA VAL A 99 -2.06 1.86 -0.21
C VAL A 99 -2.10 0.36 0.04
N ARG A 100 -1.39 -0.42 -0.77
CA ARG A 100 -1.29 -1.88 -0.66
C ARG A 100 -0.80 -2.29 0.72
N ASP A 101 0.31 -1.72 1.17
CA ASP A 101 0.94 -2.07 2.45
C ASP A 101 0.03 -1.75 3.64
N GLN A 102 -0.67 -0.61 3.59
CA GLN A 102 -1.65 -0.25 4.61
C GLN A 102 -2.84 -1.20 4.60
N ALA A 103 -3.38 -1.54 3.43
CA ALA A 103 -4.53 -2.44 3.29
C ALA A 103 -4.20 -3.86 3.78
N LEU A 104 -3.00 -4.37 3.50
CA LEU A 104 -2.55 -5.69 3.95
C LEU A 104 -2.33 -5.76 5.47
N ARG A 105 -1.80 -4.70 6.08
CA ARG A 105 -1.60 -4.60 7.54
C ARG A 105 -2.89 -4.33 8.30
N GLY A 106 -3.85 -3.64 7.68
CA GLY A 106 -5.14 -3.31 8.26
C GLY A 106 -6.06 -4.51 8.45
N SER A 107 -7.20 -4.28 9.10
CA SER A 107 -8.27 -5.26 9.29
C SER A 107 -9.41 -5.14 8.28
N ASP A 108 -9.34 -4.17 7.36
CA ASP A 108 -10.42 -3.88 6.42
C ASP A 108 -10.61 -4.97 5.35
N LEU A 109 -9.51 -5.61 4.95
CA LEU A 109 -9.53 -6.73 4.00
C LEU A 109 -9.80 -8.06 4.70
N THR A 110 -10.64 -8.87 4.07
CA THR A 110 -10.81 -10.30 4.41
C THR A 110 -9.53 -11.08 4.11
N SER A 111 -9.37 -12.26 4.74
CA SER A 111 -8.22 -13.14 4.47
C SER A 111 -8.12 -13.56 3.00
N GLN A 112 -9.26 -13.77 2.33
CA GLN A 112 -9.29 -14.10 0.91
C GLN A 112 -8.78 -12.94 0.05
N GLU A 113 -9.20 -11.71 0.34
CA GLU A 113 -8.74 -10.52 -0.39
C GLU A 113 -7.26 -10.23 -0.19
N LYS A 114 -6.74 -10.47 1.03
CA LYS A 114 -5.30 -10.38 1.28
C LYS A 114 -4.53 -11.43 0.47
N ALA A 115 -5.09 -12.62 0.29
CA ALA A 115 -4.47 -13.69 -0.48
C ALA A 115 -4.44 -13.42 -1.99
N ILE A 116 -5.46 -12.72 -2.52
CA ILE A 116 -5.52 -12.34 -3.95
C ILE A 116 -4.98 -10.93 -4.22
N MET A 117 -4.53 -10.19 -3.19
CA MET A 117 -3.88 -8.90 -3.36
C MET A 117 -2.63 -9.10 -4.22
N PRO A 118 -2.43 -8.33 -5.29
CA PRO A 118 -1.26 -8.46 -6.14
C PRO A 118 0.05 -8.38 -5.36
N GLU A 119 1.10 -8.98 -5.91
CA GLU A 119 2.46 -8.84 -5.41
C GLU A 119 2.92 -7.37 -5.45
N ASP A 120 4.09 -7.10 -4.85
CA ASP A 120 4.65 -5.75 -4.87
C ASP A 120 4.98 -5.28 -6.30
N PHE A 121 5.00 -3.97 -6.49
CA PHE A 121 5.32 -3.36 -7.78
C PHE A 121 6.81 -3.46 -8.09
N HIS A 122 7.16 -3.37 -9.37
CA HIS A 122 8.57 -3.30 -9.76
C HIS A 122 9.19 -1.98 -9.27
N ASP A 123 10.51 -1.98 -9.08
CA ASP A 123 11.22 -0.73 -8.80
C ASP A 123 11.45 0.05 -10.10
N TRP A 124 10.78 1.19 -10.22
CA TRP A 124 10.86 2.08 -11.38
C TRP A 124 11.98 3.12 -11.28
N SER A 125 12.79 3.13 -10.22
CA SER A 125 13.87 4.11 -10.02
C SER A 125 14.86 4.16 -11.20
N ASN A 126 15.15 3.00 -11.79
CA ASN A 126 16.18 2.80 -12.80
C ASN A 126 15.78 3.22 -14.22
N LEU A 127 14.49 3.21 -14.57
CA LEU A 127 14.05 3.66 -15.90
C LEU A 127 14.15 5.18 -16.02
N LYS A 128 15.00 5.67 -16.92
CA LYS A 128 15.12 7.09 -17.23
C LYS A 128 14.29 7.46 -18.46
N ALA A 129 13.89 8.72 -18.57
CA ALA A 129 13.12 9.21 -19.72
C ALA A 129 13.92 9.23 -21.03
N ASN A 130 15.26 9.27 -20.93
CA ASN A 130 16.18 9.24 -22.07
C ASN A 130 16.77 7.85 -22.32
N GLU A 131 16.13 6.78 -21.82
CA GLU A 131 16.49 5.40 -22.17
C GLU A 131 16.18 5.15 -23.64
N ASP A 132 17.17 4.66 -24.37
CA ASP A 132 17.10 4.38 -25.81
C ASP A 132 17.55 2.96 -26.16
N HIS A 133 18.06 2.18 -25.20
CA HIS A 133 18.55 0.84 -25.43
C HIS A 133 17.38 -0.13 -25.65
N PRO A 134 17.23 -0.73 -26.86
CA PRO A 134 16.02 -1.48 -27.22
C PRO A 134 15.72 -2.66 -26.30
N ILE A 135 16.76 -3.36 -25.83
CA ILE A 135 16.60 -4.50 -24.92
C ILE A 135 16.01 -4.05 -23.59
N PHE A 136 16.48 -2.93 -23.03
CA PHE A 136 15.97 -2.42 -21.76
C PHE A 136 14.55 -1.89 -21.92
N LEU A 137 14.26 -1.17 -23.01
CA LEU A 137 12.92 -0.71 -23.31
C LEU A 137 11.91 -1.87 -23.41
N ASN A 138 12.29 -2.99 -24.03
CA ASN A 138 11.44 -4.17 -24.09
C ASN A 138 11.16 -4.74 -22.69
N THR A 139 12.20 -4.91 -21.86
CA THR A 139 12.04 -5.39 -20.48
C THR A 139 11.12 -4.46 -19.66
N TRP A 140 11.32 -3.15 -19.75
CA TRP A 140 10.48 -2.18 -19.08
C TRP A 140 9.04 -2.14 -19.62
N GLY A 141 8.86 -2.42 -20.91
CA GLY A 141 7.55 -2.66 -21.53
C GLY A 141 6.78 -3.79 -20.85
N VAL A 142 7.45 -4.91 -20.62
CA VAL A 142 6.86 -6.06 -19.90
C VAL A 142 6.50 -5.67 -18.46
N TYR A 143 7.41 -5.01 -17.74
CA TYR A 143 7.13 -4.55 -16.36
C TYR A 143 5.97 -3.56 -16.30
N PHE A 144 5.83 -2.70 -17.30
CA PHE A 144 4.72 -1.75 -17.38
C PHE A 144 3.39 -2.46 -17.49
N GLU A 145 3.25 -3.43 -18.41
CA GLU A 145 1.99 -4.16 -18.57
C GLU A 145 1.67 -5.01 -17.32
N GLN A 146 2.67 -5.60 -16.68
CA GLN A 146 2.50 -6.32 -15.42
C GLN A 146 1.99 -5.40 -14.30
N ASP A 147 2.66 -4.28 -14.05
CA ASP A 147 2.27 -3.38 -12.96
C ASP A 147 0.96 -2.64 -13.27
N LYS A 148 0.65 -2.38 -14.54
CA LYS A 148 -0.67 -1.90 -14.97
C LYS A 148 -1.77 -2.92 -14.63
N LYS A 149 -1.53 -4.21 -14.86
CA LYS A 149 -2.46 -5.27 -14.46
C LYS A 149 -2.61 -5.36 -12.95
N LYS A 150 -1.51 -5.26 -12.18
CA LYS A 150 -1.56 -5.18 -10.70
C LYS A 150 -2.40 -4.00 -10.22
N LEU A 151 -2.26 -2.83 -10.83
CA LEU A 151 -3.09 -1.66 -10.50
C LEU A 151 -4.58 -1.93 -10.72
N GLN A 152 -4.95 -2.61 -11.81
CA GLN A 152 -6.34 -3.00 -12.09
C GLN A 152 -6.86 -4.02 -11.07
N ASP A 153 -6.07 -5.04 -10.75
CA ASP A 153 -6.45 -6.08 -9.78
C ASP A 153 -6.61 -5.50 -8.37
N MET A 154 -5.74 -4.56 -7.99
CA MET A 154 -5.91 -3.79 -6.76
C MET A 154 -7.21 -2.98 -6.76
N ASP A 155 -7.55 -2.32 -7.87
CA ASP A 155 -8.78 -1.53 -7.99
C ASP A 155 -10.03 -2.40 -7.80
N GLU A 156 -10.05 -3.60 -8.36
CA GLU A 156 -11.13 -4.57 -8.20
C GLU A 156 -11.39 -4.95 -6.73
N ILE A 157 -10.32 -5.06 -5.93
CA ILE A 157 -10.41 -5.35 -4.50
C ILE A 157 -10.86 -4.12 -3.70
N LEU A 158 -10.25 -2.96 -3.97
CA LEU A 158 -10.37 -1.77 -3.12
C LEU A 158 -11.62 -0.93 -3.43
N LYS A 159 -12.21 -1.04 -4.63
CA LYS A 159 -13.38 -0.24 -5.03
C LYS A 159 -14.62 -0.47 -4.17
N ARG A 160 -14.70 -1.57 -3.40
CA ARG A 160 -15.85 -1.82 -2.52
C ARG A 160 -15.90 -0.89 -1.30
N PHE A 161 -14.77 -0.25 -0.94
CA PHE A 161 -14.68 0.66 0.21
C PHE A 161 -15.16 2.08 -0.08
N VAL A 162 -15.72 2.33 -1.27
CA VAL A 162 -16.33 3.62 -1.63
C VAL A 162 -17.35 4.01 -0.56
N PRO A 163 -17.16 5.14 0.15
CA PRO A 163 -18.10 5.63 1.14
C PRO A 163 -19.48 5.81 0.49
N ARG A 164 -20.50 5.19 1.08
CA ARG A 164 -21.90 5.38 0.67
C ARG A 164 -22.56 6.35 1.62
N PHE A 165 -22.86 7.56 1.13
CA PHE A 165 -23.71 8.47 1.88
C PHE A 165 -25.16 8.05 1.65
N ARG A 166 -25.85 7.59 2.69
CA ARG A 166 -27.30 7.40 2.65
C ARG A 166 -27.92 8.80 2.74
N GLY A 167 -28.54 9.24 1.64
CA GLY A 167 -29.38 10.44 1.59
C GLY A 167 -30.75 10.18 2.19
#